data_AF-A0A8X6K6E5-F1
#
_entry.id   AF-A0A8X6K6E5-F1
#
_cell.length_a   1.000
_cell.length_b   1.000
_cell.length_c   1.000
_cell.angle_alpha   90.00
_cell.angle_beta   90.00
_cell.angle_gamma   90.00
#
_symmetry.space_group_name_H-M   'P 1'
#
loop_
_entity.id
_entity.type
_entity.pdbx_description
1 polymer ?
#
loop_
_entity_poly.entity_id
_entity_poly.type
_entity_poly.pdbx_seq_one_letter_code
_entity_poly.pdbx_strand_id
1 'polypeptide(L)'
;VHCWTIGQRCALPGQPSAFYVAERDAITQDILVAPGRMHPALFLQTVVTEAPYWINKPSVNFERGESFQCEFRFQHREPLVNSLMYQDSEGKLQIYLEKPLRALTPGQYAVFYTGDECLGSAKILYRGPSMYALDHVKNKDIL
;
A
#
# COMPACT_ATOMS: atom_id res chain seq x y z
N VAL A 1 -7.70 11.34 -15.53
CA VAL A 1 -7.26 10.57 -14.33
C VAL A 1 -6.63 11.41 -13.21
N HIS A 2 -5.83 12.45 -13.50
CA HIS A 2 -5.00 13.17 -12.51
C HIS A 2 -5.74 13.88 -11.37
N CYS A 3 -7.04 14.17 -11.51
CA CYS A 3 -7.83 14.85 -10.47
C CYS A 3 -8.44 13.89 -9.42
N TRP A 4 -8.27 12.57 -9.58
CA TRP A 4 -8.84 11.57 -8.69
C TRP A 4 -7.76 10.99 -7.78
N THR A 5 -8.04 10.82 -6.50
CA THR A 5 -7.15 10.15 -5.54
C THR A 5 -7.73 8.80 -5.12
N ILE A 6 -6.90 7.78 -4.93
CA ILE A 6 -7.38 6.49 -4.40
C ILE A 6 -8.06 6.73 -3.05
N GLY A 7 -9.22 6.10 -2.82
CA GLY A 7 -10.02 6.26 -1.62
C GLY A 7 -10.85 7.54 -1.57
N GLN A 8 -10.80 8.39 -2.60
CA GLN A 8 -11.68 9.55 -2.75
C GLN A 8 -13.12 9.11 -2.92
N ARG A 9 -14.04 9.75 -2.19
CA ARG A 9 -15.49 9.53 -2.33
C ARG A 9 -15.95 10.05 -3.71
N CYS A 10 -16.68 9.20 -4.43
CA CYS A 10 -17.37 9.53 -5.66
C CYS A 10 -18.88 9.36 -5.43
N ALA A 11 -19.66 10.36 -5.81
CA ALA A 11 -21.12 10.28 -5.80
C ALA A 11 -21.59 9.95 -7.22
N LEU A 12 -22.17 8.77 -7.39
CA LEU A 12 -22.80 8.37 -8.65
C LEU A 12 -24.30 8.62 -8.56
N PRO A 13 -24.91 9.35 -9.50
CA PRO A 13 -26.35 9.58 -9.53
C PRO A 13 -27.14 8.26 -9.53
N GLY A 14 -28.22 8.21 -8.74
CA GLY A 14 -29.11 7.03 -8.70
C GLY A 14 -28.59 5.84 -7.89
N GLN A 15 -27.43 5.96 -7.23
CA GLN A 15 -26.89 4.89 -6.39
C GLN A 15 -27.21 5.10 -4.91
N PRO A 16 -27.60 4.05 -4.17
CA PRO A 16 -27.98 4.16 -2.75
C PRO A 16 -26.78 4.37 -1.82
N SER A 17 -25.59 3.94 -2.24
CA SER A 17 -24.37 3.96 -1.44
C SER A 17 -23.31 4.85 -2.08
N ALA A 18 -22.48 5.48 -1.24
CA ALA A 18 -21.31 6.22 -1.72
C ALA A 18 -20.28 5.26 -2.34
N PHE A 19 -19.70 5.68 -3.46
CA PHE A 19 -18.62 4.98 -4.12
C PHE A 19 -17.28 5.59 -3.74
N TYR A 20 -16.20 4.83 -3.93
CA TYR A 20 -14.84 5.27 -3.66
C TYR A 20 -13.92 4.82 -4.77
N VAL A 21 -12.97 5.67 -5.18
CA VAL A 21 -11.98 5.32 -6.19
C VAL A 21 -11.08 4.20 -5.68
N ALA A 22 -11.14 3.03 -6.29
CA ALA A 22 -10.30 1.88 -5.93
C ALA A 22 -9.01 1.84 -6.76
N GLU A 23 -9.11 2.20 -8.03
CA GLU A 23 -7.99 2.15 -8.96
C GLU A 23 -8.10 3.23 -10.03
N ARG A 24 -6.93 3.60 -10.56
CA ARG A 24 -6.75 4.56 -11.65
C ARG A 24 -5.83 3.89 -12.65
N ASP A 25 -6.34 3.62 -13.84
CA ASP A 25 -5.52 3.12 -14.92
C ASP A 25 -5.03 4.32 -15.75
N ALA A 26 -3.71 4.53 -15.76
CA ALA A 26 -3.12 5.63 -16.50
C ALA A 26 -3.02 5.33 -18.01
N ILE A 27 -3.10 4.07 -18.42
CA ILE A 27 -3.02 3.63 -19.81
C ILE A 27 -4.41 3.74 -20.43
N THR A 28 -5.41 3.09 -19.84
CA THR A 28 -6.78 3.10 -20.37
C THR A 28 -7.56 4.37 -20.01
N GLN A 29 -7.02 5.17 -19.07
CA GLN A 29 -7.68 6.34 -18.48
C GLN A 29 -8.92 6.00 -17.63
N ASP A 30 -9.13 4.73 -17.29
CA ASP A 30 -10.26 4.28 -16.48
C ASP A 30 -10.11 4.62 -14.99
N ILE A 31 -11.25 4.90 -14.36
CA ILE A 31 -11.39 5.05 -12.91
C ILE A 31 -12.28 3.93 -12.41
N LEU A 32 -11.71 2.97 -11.69
CA LEU A 32 -12.48 1.91 -11.07
C LEU A 32 -12.95 2.39 -9.71
N VAL A 33 -14.24 2.19 -9.43
CA VAL A 33 -14.87 2.59 -8.18
C VAL A 33 -15.49 1.39 -7.47
N ALA A 34 -15.48 1.41 -6.15
CA ALA A 34 -16.03 0.38 -5.30
C ALA A 34 -17.14 0.93 -4.38
N PRO A 35 -18.25 0.19 -4.17
CA PRO A 35 -19.33 0.64 -3.29
C PRO A 35 -18.94 0.50 -1.82
N GLY A 36 -19.13 1.56 -1.05
CA GLY A 36 -18.91 1.54 0.40
C GLY A 36 -17.45 1.79 0.81
N ARG A 37 -17.27 2.37 2.00
CA ARG A 37 -15.95 2.81 2.49
C ARG A 37 -15.01 1.65 2.83
N MET A 38 -15.58 0.50 3.16
CA MET A 38 -14.88 -0.70 3.64
C MET A 38 -14.76 -1.79 2.57
N HIS A 39 -15.01 -1.47 1.29
CA HIS A 39 -14.93 -2.46 0.23
C HIS A 39 -13.52 -3.05 0.11
N PRO A 40 -13.34 -4.39 0.00
CA PRO A 40 -12.01 -5.03 -0.03
C PRO A 40 -11.09 -4.54 -1.15
N ALA A 41 -11.64 -4.03 -2.25
CA ALA A 41 -10.87 -3.44 -3.35
C ALA A 41 -10.07 -2.18 -2.95
N LEU A 42 -10.43 -1.55 -1.83
CA LEU A 42 -9.74 -0.38 -1.30
C LEU A 42 -8.56 -0.74 -0.39
N PHE A 43 -8.40 -2.01 0.00
CA PHE A 43 -7.42 -2.44 0.98
C PHE A 43 -6.34 -3.29 0.33
N LEU A 44 -5.08 -3.04 0.71
CA LEU A 44 -3.91 -3.74 0.18
C LEU A 44 -2.93 -4.05 1.31
N GLN A 45 -2.16 -5.13 1.17
CA GLN A 45 -1.17 -5.55 2.17
C GLN A 45 0.27 -5.43 1.69
N THR A 46 0.51 -5.20 0.41
CA THR A 46 1.87 -5.19 -0.16
C THR A 46 2.18 -3.89 -0.87
N VAL A 47 3.38 -3.39 -0.62
CA VAL A 47 3.87 -2.11 -1.15
C VAL A 47 5.32 -2.27 -1.58
N VAL A 48 5.68 -1.63 -2.69
CA VAL A 48 7.07 -1.53 -3.16
C VAL A 48 7.46 -0.07 -3.17
N THR A 49 8.61 0.23 -2.56
CA THR A 49 9.17 1.59 -2.53
C THR A 49 10.44 1.68 -3.34
N GLU A 50 10.91 2.90 -3.56
CA GLU A 50 12.29 3.15 -3.96
C GLU A 50 13.28 2.78 -2.83
N ALA A 51 14.57 2.97 -3.10
CA ALA A 51 15.59 2.82 -2.08
C ALA A 51 15.34 3.79 -0.90
N PRO A 52 15.31 3.29 0.34
CA PRO A 52 14.99 4.09 1.51
C PRO A 52 16.12 5.06 1.85
N TYR A 53 15.73 6.26 2.27
CA TYR A 53 16.62 7.17 2.97
C TYR A 53 16.55 6.86 4.48
N TRP A 54 17.65 6.32 5.01
CA TRP A 54 17.78 5.97 6.42
C TRP A 54 18.34 7.14 7.23
N ILE A 55 17.64 7.49 8.30
CA ILE A 55 18.15 8.33 9.39
C ILE A 55 18.90 7.43 10.37
N ASN A 56 18.21 6.38 10.85
CA ASN A 56 18.75 5.36 11.74
C ASN A 56 18.55 4.00 11.07
N LYS A 57 19.60 3.53 10.38
CA LYS A 57 19.53 2.30 9.57
C LYS A 57 19.34 1.08 10.47
N PRO A 58 18.36 0.19 10.18
CA PRO A 58 18.20 -1.04 10.94
C PRO A 58 19.45 -1.92 10.83
N SER A 59 19.79 -2.61 11.92
CA SER A 59 20.93 -3.54 11.99
C SER A 59 20.62 -4.87 11.31
N VAL A 60 20.43 -4.84 9.99
CA VAL A 60 20.14 -6.04 9.17
C VAL A 60 21.07 -6.11 7.96
N ASN A 61 21.40 -7.34 7.56
CA ASN A 61 22.24 -7.57 6.41
C ASN A 61 21.39 -7.75 5.14
N PHE A 62 21.09 -6.62 4.50
CA PHE A 62 20.36 -6.60 3.23
C PHE A 62 21.04 -7.38 2.10
N GLU A 63 22.37 -7.45 2.07
CA GLU A 63 23.12 -8.19 1.04
C GLU A 63 22.91 -9.70 1.14
N ARG A 64 22.53 -10.19 2.33
CA ARG A 64 22.18 -11.60 2.57
C ARG A 64 20.69 -11.89 2.38
N GLY A 65 19.91 -10.90 1.94
CA GLY A 65 18.46 -11.02 1.79
C GLY A 65 17.72 -11.14 3.12
N GLU A 66 18.30 -10.64 4.21
CA GLU A 66 17.63 -10.65 5.51
C GLU A 66 16.42 -9.72 5.49
N SER A 67 15.33 -10.19 6.10
CA SER A 67 14.14 -9.37 6.33
C SER A 67 14.17 -8.76 7.73
N PHE A 68 13.46 -7.67 7.91
CA PHE A 68 13.35 -6.99 9.20
C PHE A 68 11.92 -6.56 9.48
N GLN A 69 11.55 -6.57 10.76
CA GLN A 69 10.26 -6.08 11.22
C GLN A 69 10.38 -4.62 11.64
N CYS A 70 9.42 -3.80 11.22
CA CYS A 70 9.28 -2.43 11.69
C CYS A 70 7.83 -1.96 11.52
N GLU A 71 7.54 -0.79 12.06
CA GLU A 71 6.26 -0.12 11.95
C GLU A 71 6.23 0.79 10.73
N PHE A 72 5.13 0.77 9.99
CA PHE A 72 4.90 1.50 8.75
C PHE A 72 3.80 2.54 8.92
N ARG A 73 3.99 3.72 8.33
CA ARG A 73 2.94 4.72 8.14
C ARG A 73 3.12 5.46 6.81
N PHE A 74 2.04 5.65 6.06
CA PHE A 74 2.06 6.43 4.80
C PHE A 74 1.20 7.70 4.83
N GLN A 75 0.34 7.84 5.84
CA GLN A 75 -0.42 9.06 6.10
C GLN A 75 -0.20 9.47 7.55
N HIS A 76 0.16 10.74 7.77
CA HIS A 76 0.57 11.26 9.08
C HIS A 76 -0.42 10.97 10.23
N ARG A 77 -1.72 10.88 9.93
CA ARG A 77 -2.78 10.68 10.95
C ARG A 77 -3.23 9.23 11.09
N GLU A 78 -2.78 8.33 10.22
CA GLU A 78 -3.10 6.91 10.34
C GLU A 78 -2.19 6.27 11.40
N PRO A 79 -2.69 5.28 12.16
CA PRO A 79 -1.88 4.55 13.12
C PRO A 79 -0.75 3.78 12.43
N LEU A 80 0.30 3.50 13.19
CA LEU A 80 1.38 2.62 12.77
C LEU A 80 0.84 1.21 12.51
N VAL A 81 1.35 0.57 11.47
CA VAL A 81 1.05 -0.82 11.14
C VAL A 81 2.34 -1.61 11.11
N ASN A 82 2.40 -2.69 11.89
CA ASN A 82 3.51 -3.63 11.82
C ASN A 82 3.69 -4.17 10.41
N SER A 83 4.95 -4.34 10.03
CA SER A 83 5.30 -4.77 8.70
C SER A 83 6.57 -5.59 8.70
N LEU A 84 6.66 -6.48 7.71
CA LEU A 84 7.88 -7.21 7.37
C LEU A 84 8.43 -6.62 6.09
N MET A 85 9.71 -6.27 6.09
CA MET A 85 10.38 -5.65 4.96
C MET A 85 11.59 -6.46 4.55
N TYR A 86 11.83 -6.57 3.25
CA TYR A 86 13.10 -7.02 2.71
C TYR A 86 13.56 -6.06 1.61
N GLN A 87 14.87 -5.96 1.43
CA GLN A 87 15.47 -5.17 0.36
C GLN A 87 15.85 -6.09 -0.79
N ASP A 88 15.44 -5.76 -2.01
CA ASP A 88 15.86 -6.50 -3.20
C ASP A 88 17.25 -6.07 -3.69
N SER A 89 17.76 -6.74 -4.73
CA SER A 89 19.08 -6.48 -5.30
C SER A 89 19.23 -5.09 -5.94
N GLU A 90 18.13 -4.40 -6.22
CA GLU A 90 18.11 -3.02 -6.74
C GLU A 90 18.00 -1.99 -5.61
N GLY A 91 17.95 -2.44 -4.35
CA GLY A 91 17.83 -1.58 -3.19
C GLY A 91 16.40 -1.16 -2.86
N LYS A 92 15.37 -1.63 -3.60
CA LYS A 92 13.97 -1.31 -3.31
C LYS A 92 13.50 -2.08 -2.09
N LEU A 93 12.63 -1.46 -1.29
CA LEU A 93 11.96 -2.19 -0.20
C LEU A 93 10.67 -2.81 -0.68
N GLN A 94 10.52 -4.07 -0.31
CA GLN A 94 9.34 -4.89 -0.51
C GLN A 94 8.72 -5.06 0.86
N ILE A 95 7.51 -4.50 1.04
CA ILE A 95 6.87 -4.32 2.33
C ILE A 95 5.60 -5.16 2.36
N TYR A 96 5.50 -6.04 3.35
CA TYR A 96 4.28 -6.76 3.70
C TYR A 96 3.71 -6.21 5.01
N LEU A 97 2.46 -5.76 4.98
CA LEU A 97 1.76 -5.18 6.12
C LEU A 97 0.97 -6.27 6.84
N GLU A 98 1.11 -6.34 8.17
CA GLU A 98 0.38 -7.30 9.01
C GLU A 98 -1.15 -7.12 8.86
N LYS A 99 -1.60 -5.87 8.69
CA LYS A 99 -3.01 -5.53 8.45
C LYS A 99 -3.18 -4.79 7.13
N PRO A 100 -4.22 -5.10 6.33
CA PRO A 100 -4.50 -4.37 5.09
C PRO A 100 -4.74 -2.88 5.36
N LEU A 101 -4.11 -2.03 4.56
CA LEU A 101 -4.30 -0.59 4.63
C LEU A 101 -5.18 -0.09 3.49
N ARG A 102 -6.09 0.82 3.85
CA ARG A 102 -7.01 1.45 2.90
C ARG A 102 -6.29 2.49 2.08
N ALA A 103 -6.53 2.51 0.77
CA ALA A 103 -6.14 3.57 -0.14
C ALA A 103 -4.63 3.89 -0.18
N LEU A 104 -3.79 2.86 -0.07
CA LEU A 104 -2.37 2.97 -0.38
C LEU A 104 -2.18 3.50 -1.80
N THR A 105 -1.41 4.59 -1.92
CA THR A 105 -1.33 5.40 -3.15
C THR A 105 0.13 5.61 -3.56
N PRO A 106 0.52 5.17 -4.77
CA PRO A 106 1.81 5.49 -5.36
C PRO A 106 2.08 6.99 -5.42
N GLY A 107 3.33 7.38 -5.21
CA GLY A 107 3.77 8.77 -5.14
C GLY A 107 3.75 9.38 -3.73
N GLN A 108 3.05 8.78 -2.76
CA GLN A 108 3.19 9.12 -1.34
C GLN A 108 4.47 8.50 -0.75
N TYR A 109 4.85 8.93 0.45
CA TYR A 109 5.99 8.37 1.17
C TYR A 109 5.53 7.38 2.24
N ALA A 110 6.24 6.26 2.33
CA ALA A 110 6.22 5.37 3.47
C ALA A 110 7.28 5.83 4.47
N VAL A 111 6.93 5.85 5.75
CA VAL A 111 7.83 6.19 6.86
C VAL A 111 7.91 4.99 7.80
N PHE A 112 9.12 4.69 8.24
CA PHE A 112 9.45 3.46 8.98
C PHE A 112 9.88 3.79 10.40
N TYR A 113 9.39 3.03 11.38
CA TYR A 113 9.61 3.25 12.79
C TYR A 113 9.96 1.96 13.53
N THR A 114 10.69 2.09 14.63
CA THR A 114 10.85 1.03 15.65
C THR A 114 10.55 1.66 17.01
N GLY A 115 9.33 1.44 17.51
CA GLY A 115 8.86 2.14 18.71
C GLY A 115 8.82 3.66 18.46
N ASP A 116 9.50 4.44 19.31
CA ASP A 116 9.52 5.90 19.20
C ASP A 116 10.57 6.43 18.20
N GLU A 117 11.37 5.55 17.59
CA GLU A 117 12.46 5.92 16.69
C GLU A 117 12.03 5.92 15.23
N CYS A 118 12.26 7.03 14.52
CA CYS A 118 12.09 7.11 13.07
C CYS A 118 13.33 6.54 12.38
N LEU A 119 13.19 5.42 11.67
CA LEU A 119 14.29 4.79 10.94
C LEU A 119 14.58 5.53 9.63
N GLY A 120 13.54 5.96 8.92
CA GLY A 120 13.69 6.56 7.60
C GLY A 120 12.40 6.59 6.79
N SER A 121 12.53 6.88 5.50
CA SER A 121 11.37 6.93 4.58
C SER A 121 11.75 6.56 3.16
N ALA A 122 10.75 6.19 2.36
CA ALA A 122 10.91 5.90 0.94
C ALA A 122 9.63 6.25 0.16
N LYS A 123 9.76 6.74 -1.07
CA LYS A 123 8.60 6.95 -1.95
C LYS A 123 7.99 5.63 -2.39
N ILE A 124 6.67 5.51 -2.30
CA ILE A 124 5.91 4.36 -2.78
C ILE A 124 5.85 4.40 -4.31
N LEU A 125 6.37 3.35 -4.95
CA LEU A 125 6.36 3.19 -6.41
C LEU A 125 5.16 2.39 -6.87
N TYR A 126 4.94 1.23 -6.23
CA TYR A 126 3.91 0.28 -6.63
C TYR A 126 3.21 -0.29 -5.39
N ARG A 127 2.04 -0.84 -5.62
CA ARG A 127 1.23 -1.56 -4.63
C ARG A 127 0.86 -2.90 -5.24
N GLY A 128 0.77 -3.94 -4.42
CA GLY A 128 0.31 -5.24 -4.90
C GLY A 128 -1.20 -5.29 -5.14
N PRO A 129 -1.77 -6.48 -5.31
CA PRO A 129 -3.20 -6.64 -5.53
C PRO A 129 -4.02 -6.19 -4.31
N SER A 130 -5.25 -5.74 -4.57
CA SER A 130 -6.22 -5.48 -3.51
C SER A 130 -6.71 -6.78 -2.87
N MET A 131 -7.24 -6.70 -1.64
CA MET A 131 -7.84 -7.86 -0.98
C MET A 131 -8.96 -8.48 -1.83
N TYR A 132 -9.75 -7.65 -2.52
CA TYR A 132 -10.76 -8.13 -3.48
C TYR A 132 -10.13 -8.99 -4.59
N ALA A 133 -9.06 -8.52 -5.23
CA ALA A 133 -8.41 -9.27 -6.30
C ALA A 133 -7.83 -10.60 -5.79
N LEU A 134 -7.21 -10.60 -4.60
CA LEU A 134 -6.66 -11.81 -3.98
C LEU A 134 -7.74 -12.86 -3.69
N ASP A 135 -8.90 -12.45 -3.18
CA ASP A 135 -10.02 -13.36 -2.89
C ASP A 135 -10.56 -14.01 -4.18
N HIS A 136 -10.58 -13.27 -5.29
CA HIS A 136 -11.08 -13.78 -6.57
C HIS A 136 -10.09 -14.68 -7.31
N VAL A 137 -8.78 -14.52 -7.07
CA VAL A 137 -7.76 -15.45 -7.56
C VAL A 137 -7.88 -16.78 -6.82
N LYS A 138 -7.93 -16.75 -5.48
CA LYS A 138 -8.08 -17.97 -4.67
C LYS A 138 -9.31 -18.80 -5.04
N ASN A 139 -10.43 -18.14 -5.35
CA ASN A 139 -11.65 -18.84 -5.74
C ASN A 139 -11.59 -19.46 -7.15
N LYS A 140 -10.69 -19.00 -8.04
CA LYS A 140 -10.48 -19.60 -9.36
C LYS A 140 -9.56 -20.83 -9.30
N ASP A 141 -8.64 -20.89 -8.34
CA ASP A 141 -7.74 -22.03 -8.15
C ASP A 141 -8.41 -23.23 -7.45
N ILE A 142 -9.69 -23.12 -7.04
CA ILE A 142 -10.48 -24.15 -6.35
C ILE A 142 -11.54 -24.80 -7.27
N LEU A 143 -11.60 -24.42 -8.56
CA LEU A 143 -12.47 -25.03 -9.59
C LEU A 143 -11.63 -25.75 -10.65
#